data_AF-A0A5N7D180-F1
#
_entry.id   AF-A0A5N7D180-F1
#
_cell.length_a   1.000
_cell.length_b   1.000
_cell.length_c   1.000
_cell.angle_alpha   90.00
_cell.angle_beta   90.00
_cell.angle_gamma   90.00
#
_symmetry.space_group_name_H-M   'P 1'
#
loop_
_entity.id
_entity.type
_entity.pdbx_description
1 polymer ?
#
loop_
_entity_poly.entity_id
_entity_poly.type
_entity_poly.pdbx_seq_one_letter_code
_entity_poly.pdbx_strand_id
1 'polypeptide(L)'
;MGISRDSRHKRSATGAKRATYRKKRAFEKGRQAANTRIGSKRIHLVRTRGGNRKFRALRLDSGNFSWGSEGISRKTRVIVVAYHPSNNELVRTNTLTKSAVVQIDAAPFRQWYEAHYGQPLGRRRQQKTETTEEKKSNSVVKKQAERFAESGKVESAVERQFEAGRLYAVIASRPGQSGRVDGYILEGDELAFYQKAIRKKGNIKMTIKTRICIISDTHTLTPNPAPNTTNPYRHPLPSSDILLHAGDITKVGLKAEHEVILAMLKEAPAELKLVVAGNHDITLDEEYYTRIGHYRHRYRTDHTAASATAGKENVGASDEEEGRVESVREIKALWTSEEAVNAGIRYLEEGVQRFTLGNGARFTVYASPYTPEFCQWAFAYDRGTDRFNAPRSTAEGVFVPPNPVPDDGVDIMLTHGPPYGILDQVVGSHASVGCEHLFRAVERAKPRLHVFGHIHEAYGATRVEWSTRNQSMIQCDKETTLEDRCAYTDVSGESKSPLRVGDETLFVNASVVTVQYQAVNAPWLVDLELPS
;
A
#
# COMPACT_ATOMS: atom_id res chain seq x y z
N MET A 1 46.59 20.73 18.45
CA MET A 1 46.46 20.45 16.99
C MET A 1 45.26 19.54 16.77
N GLY A 2 44.29 19.93 15.95
CA GLY A 2 42.97 19.29 15.88
C GLY A 2 42.73 18.38 14.67
N ILE A 3 41.53 18.50 14.10
CA ILE A 3 41.09 17.83 12.87
C ILE A 3 42.08 18.14 11.74
N SER A 4 42.42 17.14 10.93
CA SER A 4 43.37 17.27 9.82
C SER A 4 42.71 16.90 8.49
N ARG A 5 43.05 17.62 7.42
CA ARG A 5 42.57 17.40 6.05
C ARG A 5 43.60 16.67 5.19
N ASP A 6 44.64 16.11 5.79
CA ASP A 6 45.63 15.32 5.07
C ASP A 6 45.05 13.98 4.60
N SER A 7 45.62 13.41 3.54
CA SER A 7 45.30 12.07 3.06
C SER A 7 46.29 11.00 3.55
N ARG A 8 47.25 11.37 4.40
CA ARG A 8 48.38 10.51 4.78
C ARG A 8 48.01 9.54 5.88
N HIS A 9 47.06 9.90 6.73
CA HIS A 9 46.47 8.97 7.70
C HIS A 9 45.60 7.89 7.05
N LYS A 10 45.14 8.09 5.80
CA LYS A 10 44.34 7.11 5.06
C LYS A 10 45.26 6.05 4.42
N ARG A 11 44.73 4.84 4.22
CA ARG A 11 45.40 3.79 3.44
C ARG A 11 45.66 4.26 2.00
N SER A 12 46.64 3.67 1.34
CA SER A 12 46.82 3.82 -0.11
C SER A 12 45.66 3.15 -0.88
N ALA A 13 45.58 3.41 -2.19
CA ALA A 13 44.65 2.71 -3.06
C ALA A 13 44.84 1.18 -3.04
N THR A 14 46.08 0.72 -2.85
CA THR A 14 46.41 -0.71 -2.70
C THR A 14 46.03 -1.31 -1.34
N GLY A 15 45.46 -0.52 -0.42
CA GLY A 15 45.14 -0.95 0.94
C GLY A 15 46.32 -0.90 1.92
N ALA A 16 47.53 -0.58 1.46
CA ALA A 16 48.71 -0.50 2.33
C ALA A 16 48.57 0.62 3.39
N LYS A 17 49.02 0.31 4.62
CA LYS A 17 49.11 1.28 5.71
C LYS A 17 50.31 2.19 5.46
N ARG A 18 50.08 3.51 5.38
CA ARG A 18 51.15 4.50 5.16
C ARG A 18 51.91 4.81 6.45
N ALA A 19 53.23 4.87 6.37
CA ALA A 19 54.08 5.27 7.48
C ALA A 19 53.93 6.78 7.79
N THR A 20 54.09 7.15 9.07
CA THR A 20 54.02 8.54 9.50
C THR A 20 55.38 9.21 9.36
N TYR A 21 55.56 10.07 8.34
CA TYR A 21 56.86 10.72 8.08
C TYR A 21 56.95 12.18 8.57
N ARG A 22 55.82 12.83 8.88
CA ARG A 22 55.81 14.20 9.44
C ARG A 22 54.62 14.43 10.36
N LYS A 23 54.80 15.30 11.36
CA LYS A 23 53.72 15.79 12.21
C LYS A 23 52.66 16.55 11.39
N LYS A 24 51.44 16.64 11.93
CA LYS A 24 50.34 17.45 11.34
C LYS A 24 50.83 18.88 11.09
N ARG A 25 50.34 19.55 10.04
CA ARG A 25 50.72 20.95 9.71
C ARG A 25 49.54 21.90 9.74
N ALA A 26 49.78 23.17 10.08
CA ALA A 26 48.73 24.17 10.24
C ALA A 26 47.97 24.48 8.94
N PHE A 27 48.60 24.33 7.77
CA PHE A 27 47.95 24.54 6.47
C PHE A 27 46.97 23.41 6.09
N GLU A 28 47.06 22.24 6.74
CA GLU A 28 46.13 21.10 6.58
C GLU A 28 45.04 21.08 7.66
N LYS A 29 44.95 22.10 8.52
CA LYS A 29 43.99 22.08 9.64
C LYS A 29 42.54 22.10 9.14
N GLY A 30 41.73 21.21 9.70
CA GLY A 30 40.28 21.26 9.69
C GLY A 30 39.72 22.04 10.88
N ARG A 31 38.43 22.35 10.84
CA ARG A 31 37.66 22.91 11.95
C ARG A 31 36.34 22.17 12.04
N GLN A 32 35.72 22.16 13.22
CA GLN A 32 34.38 21.61 13.41
C GLN A 32 33.35 22.31 12.48
N ALA A 33 32.29 21.58 12.15
CA ALA A 33 31.17 22.07 11.36
C ALA A 33 30.42 23.21 12.09
N ALA A 34 29.64 23.99 11.33
CA ALA A 34 28.85 25.08 11.90
C ALA A 34 27.50 24.58 12.47
N ASN A 35 26.89 23.59 11.82
CA ASN A 35 25.55 23.08 12.12
C ASN A 35 24.54 24.23 12.34
N THR A 36 24.52 25.18 11.40
CA THR A 36 23.69 26.38 11.47
C THR A 36 22.23 25.99 11.59
N ARG A 37 21.51 26.48 12.60
CA ARG A 37 20.08 26.20 12.80
C ARG A 37 19.21 27.41 12.51
N ILE A 38 17.90 27.18 12.38
CA ILE A 38 16.92 28.27 12.33
C ILE A 38 16.84 28.94 13.72
N GLY A 39 16.88 30.27 13.76
CA GLY A 39 16.71 31.05 14.99
C GLY A 39 17.38 32.42 14.94
N SER A 40 17.34 33.14 16.08
CA SER A 40 17.90 34.49 16.21
C SER A 40 19.33 34.59 15.66
N LYS A 41 19.56 35.53 14.73
CA LYS A 41 20.83 35.68 14.01
C LYS A 41 22.05 35.68 14.95
N ARG A 42 22.89 34.65 14.85
CA ARG A 42 24.16 34.52 15.60
C ARG A 42 25.27 34.06 14.67
N ILE A 43 26.28 34.91 14.46
CA ILE A 43 27.39 34.66 13.53
C ILE A 43 28.71 34.87 14.28
N HIS A 44 29.62 33.91 14.16
CA HIS A 44 30.98 33.99 14.72
C HIS A 44 32.00 34.25 13.63
N LEU A 45 32.90 35.20 13.89
CA LEU A 45 34.02 35.52 13.01
C LEU A 45 35.16 34.52 13.22
N VAL A 46 35.66 33.96 12.13
CA VAL A 46 36.75 32.98 12.14
C VAL A 46 37.91 33.49 11.31
N ARG A 47 39.05 33.78 11.96
CA ARG A 47 40.31 34.11 11.25
C ARG A 47 40.83 32.87 10.51
N THR A 48 41.22 33.06 9.25
CA THR A 48 41.74 32.01 8.36
C THR A 48 43.15 32.37 7.88
N ARG A 49 43.73 31.55 6.99
CA ARG A 49 45.07 31.76 6.47
C ARG A 49 45.14 33.09 5.70
N GLY A 50 46.26 33.81 5.86
CA GLY A 50 46.47 35.10 5.21
C GLY A 50 45.70 36.27 5.85
N GLY A 51 45.20 36.12 7.09
CA GLY A 51 44.46 37.20 7.77
C GLY A 51 42.98 37.31 7.39
N ASN A 52 42.55 36.61 6.34
CA ASN A 52 41.16 36.59 5.86
C ASN A 52 40.16 36.10 6.91
N ARG A 53 38.91 36.54 6.81
CA ARG A 53 37.82 36.19 7.73
C ARG A 53 36.78 35.32 7.04
N LYS A 54 36.24 34.34 7.78
CA LYS A 54 35.03 33.60 7.42
C LYS A 54 33.95 33.86 8.45
N PHE A 55 32.70 33.89 8.01
CA PHE A 55 31.54 34.18 8.86
C PHE A 55 30.81 32.86 9.11
N ARG A 56 30.96 32.31 10.32
CA ARG A 56 30.34 31.05 10.68
C ARG A 56 28.98 31.34 11.33
N ALA A 57 27.91 31.19 10.56
CA ALA A 57 26.57 31.26 11.11
C ALA A 57 26.31 30.06 12.04
N LEU A 58 25.79 30.32 13.24
CA LEU A 58 25.29 29.30 14.16
C LEU A 58 23.76 29.28 14.16
N ARG A 59 23.13 30.45 14.03
CA ARG A 59 21.69 30.61 13.91
C ARG A 59 21.37 31.69 12.88
N LEU A 60 20.37 31.46 12.02
CA LEU A 60 19.83 32.43 11.06
C LEU A 60 18.31 32.24 10.99
N ASP A 61 17.56 33.33 10.88
CA ASP A 61 16.10 33.35 10.78
C ASP A 61 15.59 33.81 9.41
N SER A 62 16.45 34.48 8.64
CA SER A 62 16.10 35.14 7.38
C SER A 62 17.26 35.09 6.40
N GLY A 63 16.92 35.11 5.11
CA GLY A 63 17.86 35.05 3.99
C GLY A 63 17.34 35.80 2.79
N ASN A 64 18.21 36.06 1.81
CA ASN A 64 17.78 36.66 0.55
C ASN A 64 17.49 35.56 -0.48
N PHE A 65 16.23 35.45 -0.90
CA PHE A 65 15.78 34.47 -1.87
C PHE A 65 15.38 35.14 -3.18
N SER A 66 15.71 34.49 -4.30
CA SER A 66 15.39 34.98 -5.64
C SER A 66 14.22 34.20 -6.24
N TRP A 67 13.31 34.90 -6.91
CA TRP A 67 12.32 34.33 -7.80
C TRP A 67 12.88 34.38 -9.23
N GLY A 68 13.18 33.22 -9.81
CA GLY A 68 13.94 33.10 -11.05
C GLY A 68 13.18 33.65 -12.25
N SER A 69 11.96 33.18 -12.46
CA SER A 69 11.08 33.62 -13.55
C SER A 69 10.81 35.13 -13.55
N GLU A 70 10.62 35.73 -12.38
CA GLU A 70 10.29 37.15 -12.22
C GLU A 70 11.51 38.07 -12.09
N GLY A 71 12.74 37.53 -12.00
CA GLY A 71 13.96 38.32 -11.93
C GLY A 71 14.12 39.19 -10.67
N ILE A 72 13.49 38.82 -9.55
CA ILE A 72 13.54 39.59 -8.31
C ILE A 72 14.15 38.82 -7.14
N SER A 73 14.65 39.54 -6.13
CA SER A 73 15.06 38.97 -4.86
C SER A 73 14.45 39.72 -3.68
N ARG A 74 14.08 38.98 -2.63
CA ARG A 74 13.55 39.54 -1.39
C ARG A 74 14.15 38.84 -0.18
N LYS A 75 14.35 39.63 0.88
CA LYS A 75 14.67 39.10 2.19
C LYS A 75 13.40 38.49 2.79
N THR A 76 13.43 37.20 3.08
CA THR A 76 12.29 36.47 3.64
C THR A 76 12.72 35.65 4.85
N ARG A 77 11.76 35.31 5.70
CA ARG A 77 11.98 34.44 6.85
C ARG A 77 12.05 32.98 6.39
N VAL A 78 13.01 32.23 6.92
CA VAL A 78 13.10 30.78 6.75
C VAL A 78 12.30 30.12 7.87
N ILE A 79 11.34 29.27 7.50
CA ILE A 79 10.39 28.68 8.44
C ILE A 79 10.89 27.32 8.92
N VAL A 80 11.15 26.41 7.99
CA VAL A 80 11.51 25.01 8.29
C VAL A 80 12.35 24.42 7.16
N VAL A 81 13.20 23.44 7.47
CA VAL A 81 13.87 22.60 6.47
C VAL A 81 12.94 21.45 6.13
N ALA A 82 12.48 21.40 4.88
CA ALA A 82 11.51 20.40 4.42
C ALA A 82 12.18 19.14 3.87
N TYR A 83 13.34 19.28 3.22
CA TYR A 83 14.08 18.16 2.65
C TYR A 83 15.58 18.47 2.57
N HIS A 84 16.41 17.44 2.71
CA HIS A 84 17.83 17.54 2.49
C HIS A 84 18.33 16.30 1.72
N PRO A 85 19.03 16.45 0.59
CA PRO A 85 19.46 15.31 -0.23
C PRO A 85 20.54 14.45 0.44
N SER A 86 21.42 15.05 1.25
CA SER A 86 22.55 14.32 1.86
C SER A 86 22.23 13.53 3.13
N ASN A 87 21.32 14.01 4.00
CA ASN A 87 21.09 13.38 5.31
C ASN A 87 19.75 13.85 5.92
N ASN A 88 18.91 12.91 6.36
CA ASN A 88 17.61 13.16 6.99
C ASN A 88 17.71 13.83 8.37
N GLU A 89 18.78 13.61 9.12
CA GLU A 89 18.99 14.25 10.42
C GLU A 89 19.06 15.77 10.34
N LEU A 90 19.51 16.29 9.18
CA LEU A 90 19.56 17.73 8.92
C LEU A 90 18.16 18.33 8.76
N VAL A 91 17.21 17.54 8.26
CA VAL A 91 15.78 17.91 8.20
C VAL A 91 15.21 17.92 9.62
N ARG A 92 15.39 16.82 10.36
CA ARG A 92 14.88 16.66 11.74
C ARG A 92 15.36 17.77 12.69
N THR A 93 16.59 18.23 12.51
CA THR A 93 17.20 19.26 13.37
C THR A 93 17.08 20.69 12.83
N ASN A 94 16.38 20.89 11.70
CA ASN A 94 16.30 22.18 11.01
C ASN A 94 17.67 22.83 10.77
N THR A 95 18.61 22.04 10.26
CA THR A 95 19.97 22.48 9.96
C THR A 95 20.07 23.07 8.55
N LEU A 96 20.57 24.30 8.46
CA LEU A 96 20.71 25.10 7.25
C LEU A 96 22.07 24.86 6.59
N THR A 97 22.06 24.20 5.43
CA THR A 97 23.22 23.88 4.60
C THR A 97 22.91 24.13 3.13
N LYS A 98 23.94 24.21 2.28
CA LYS A 98 23.74 24.29 0.83
C LYS A 98 22.91 23.09 0.36
N SER A 99 22.01 23.32 -0.59
CA SER A 99 21.10 22.33 -1.19
C SER A 99 20.02 21.80 -0.25
N ALA A 100 19.85 22.38 0.95
CA ALA A 100 18.66 22.11 1.74
C ALA A 100 17.45 22.79 1.09
N VAL A 101 16.34 22.06 0.98
CA VAL A 101 15.05 22.57 0.57
C VAL A 101 14.33 23.07 1.81
N VAL A 102 13.97 24.35 1.82
CA VAL A 102 13.32 25.03 2.94
C VAL A 102 11.97 25.58 2.53
N GLN A 103 11.08 25.78 3.51
CA GLN A 103 9.92 26.63 3.33
C GLN A 103 10.25 28.05 3.79
N ILE A 104 9.96 29.02 2.94
CA ILE A 104 10.13 30.46 3.22
C ILE A 104 8.78 31.17 3.22
N ASP A 105 8.74 32.31 3.89
CA ASP A 105 7.56 33.19 3.87
C ASP A 105 7.32 33.77 2.47
N ALA A 106 6.10 33.63 1.97
CA ALA A 106 5.67 34.12 0.66
C ALA A 106 5.30 35.61 0.64
N ALA A 107 5.07 36.23 1.81
CA ALA A 107 4.49 37.58 1.88
C ALA A 107 5.29 38.66 1.12
N PRO A 108 6.63 38.72 1.20
CA PRO A 108 7.39 39.74 0.46
C PRO A 108 7.32 39.60 -1.06
N PHE A 109 7.13 38.36 -1.57
CA PHE A 109 6.94 38.11 -3.00
C PHE A 109 5.51 38.43 -3.43
N ARG A 110 4.51 38.07 -2.62
CA ARG A 110 3.10 38.41 -2.87
C ARG A 110 2.89 39.92 -2.94
N GLN A 111 3.43 40.67 -1.98
CA GLN A 111 3.36 42.14 -1.95
C GLN A 111 3.99 42.76 -3.20
N TRP A 112 5.12 42.24 -3.65
CA TRP A 112 5.74 42.70 -4.89
C TRP A 112 4.87 42.39 -6.11
N TYR A 113 4.33 41.17 -6.21
CA TYR A 113 3.51 40.74 -7.33
C TYR A 113 2.24 41.62 -7.47
N GLU A 114 1.52 41.83 -6.36
CA GLU A 114 0.33 42.69 -6.33
C GLU A 114 0.66 44.15 -6.70
N ALA A 115 1.82 44.66 -6.28
CA ALA A 115 2.28 46.00 -6.65
C ALA A 115 2.77 46.09 -8.11
N HIS A 116 3.37 45.04 -8.65
CA HIS A 116 3.97 45.02 -9.97
C HIS A 116 2.96 44.80 -11.09
N TYR A 117 2.05 43.83 -10.89
CA TYR A 117 1.06 43.37 -11.87
C TYR A 117 -0.37 43.86 -11.57
N GLY A 118 -0.64 44.38 -10.37
CA GLY A 118 -1.97 44.87 -10.01
C GLY A 118 -3.03 43.77 -9.83
N GLN A 119 -2.62 42.49 -9.84
CA GLN A 119 -3.50 41.33 -9.67
C GLN A 119 -3.21 40.62 -8.34
N PRO A 120 -4.23 40.06 -7.65
CA PRO A 120 -4.03 39.27 -6.45
C PRO A 120 -3.40 37.91 -6.78
N LEU A 121 -2.54 37.39 -5.88
CA LEU A 121 -1.92 36.07 -6.03
C LEU A 121 -2.16 35.20 -4.78
N GLY A 122 -2.82 34.06 -4.96
CA GLY A 122 -3.06 33.09 -3.89
C GLY A 122 -4.11 33.51 -2.84
N ARG A 123 -5.14 34.28 -3.22
CA ARG A 123 -6.30 34.55 -2.33
C ARG A 123 -7.33 33.42 -2.49
N ARG A 124 -7.68 32.74 -1.38
CA ARG A 124 -8.80 31.78 -1.37
C ARG A 124 -10.10 32.50 -1.74
N ARG A 125 -10.88 31.93 -2.66
CA ARG A 125 -12.16 32.47 -3.21
C ARG A 125 -13.20 32.97 -2.18
N GLN A 126 -13.07 32.65 -0.89
CA GLN A 126 -14.04 33.00 0.16
C GLN A 126 -13.64 34.15 1.09
N GLN A 127 -12.41 34.68 1.02
CA GLN A 127 -11.98 35.77 1.91
C GLN A 127 -11.84 37.08 1.14
N LYS A 128 -12.95 37.80 0.96
CA LYS A 128 -12.92 39.23 0.60
C LYS A 128 -12.39 40.00 1.81
N THR A 129 -11.09 40.16 1.90
CA THR A 129 -10.51 41.17 2.79
C THR A 129 -10.91 42.54 2.26
N GLU A 130 -11.44 43.41 3.11
CA GLU A 130 -11.64 44.84 2.85
C GLU A 130 -10.28 45.50 2.59
N THR A 131 -9.72 45.33 1.40
CA THR A 131 -8.63 46.18 0.92
C THR A 131 -9.27 47.45 0.41
N THR A 132 -9.09 48.56 1.15
CA THR A 132 -9.30 49.92 0.68
C THR A 132 -8.72 50.07 -0.73
N GLU A 133 -9.59 50.20 -1.73
CA GLU A 133 -9.19 50.45 -3.11
C GLU A 133 -8.56 51.84 -3.19
N GLU A 134 -7.23 51.89 -3.04
CA GLU A 134 -6.48 53.10 -3.33
C GLU A 134 -6.64 53.42 -4.82
N LYS A 135 -7.20 54.60 -5.14
CA LYS A 135 -7.33 55.07 -6.52
C LYS A 135 -5.95 55.23 -7.15
N LYS A 136 -5.58 54.31 -8.05
CA LYS A 136 -4.34 54.39 -8.85
C LYS A 136 -4.58 55.22 -10.10
N SER A 137 -3.52 55.87 -10.61
CA SER A 137 -3.62 56.63 -11.86
C SER A 137 -3.85 55.70 -13.06
N ASN A 138 -4.59 56.18 -14.06
CA ASN A 138 -4.91 55.39 -15.27
C ASN A 138 -3.65 54.91 -16.01
N SER A 139 -2.56 55.67 -15.98
CA SER A 139 -1.28 55.28 -16.56
C SER A 139 -0.66 54.06 -15.86
N VAL A 140 -0.76 53.98 -14.53
CA VAL A 140 -0.24 52.84 -13.76
C VAL A 140 -1.06 51.59 -14.05
N VAL A 141 -2.39 51.70 -14.09
CA VAL A 141 -3.29 50.58 -14.39
C VAL A 141 -3.01 50.02 -15.78
N LYS A 142 -2.87 50.89 -16.79
CA LYS A 142 -2.52 50.48 -18.16
C LYS A 142 -1.19 49.72 -18.19
N LYS A 143 -0.16 50.25 -17.53
CA LYS A 143 1.17 49.62 -17.48
C LYS A 143 1.17 48.26 -16.75
N GLN A 144 0.36 48.13 -15.70
CA GLN A 144 0.20 46.88 -14.96
C GLN A 144 -0.50 45.81 -15.81
N ALA A 145 -1.57 46.20 -16.53
CA ALA A 145 -2.29 45.30 -17.42
C ALA A 145 -1.41 44.81 -18.58
N GLU A 146 -0.63 45.71 -19.20
CA GLU A 146 0.33 45.35 -20.27
C GLU A 146 1.36 44.33 -19.78
N ARG A 147 1.98 44.56 -18.61
CA ARG A 147 2.95 43.62 -18.01
C ARG A 147 2.33 42.28 -17.65
N PHE A 148 1.12 42.30 -17.07
CA PHE A 148 0.46 41.06 -16.67
C PHE A 148 0.13 40.20 -17.90
N ALA A 149 -0.29 40.82 -18.99
CA ALA A 149 -0.54 40.13 -20.25
C ALA A 149 0.74 39.52 -20.84
N GLU A 150 1.88 40.20 -20.70
CA GLU A 150 3.18 39.74 -21.21
C GLU A 150 3.77 38.59 -20.39
N SER A 151 3.89 38.74 -19.06
CA SER A 151 4.63 37.80 -18.21
C SER A 151 3.98 37.47 -16.86
N GLY A 152 2.80 38.01 -16.55
CA GLY A 152 2.22 37.88 -15.21
C GLY A 152 1.63 36.51 -14.86
N LYS A 153 1.54 35.58 -15.81
CA LYS A 153 0.96 34.23 -15.56
C LYS A 153 1.96 33.36 -14.79
N VAL A 154 1.61 33.04 -13.55
CA VAL A 154 2.41 32.17 -12.67
C VAL A 154 2.01 30.70 -12.86
N GLU A 155 2.98 29.79 -12.75
CA GLU A 155 2.74 28.35 -12.77
C GLU A 155 1.79 27.93 -11.63
N SER A 156 0.78 27.10 -11.94
CA SER A 156 -0.24 26.67 -10.97
C SER A 156 0.33 26.03 -9.70
N ALA A 157 1.46 25.32 -9.80
CA ALA A 157 2.12 24.68 -8.66
C ALA A 157 2.75 25.70 -7.68
N VAL A 158 3.19 26.85 -8.20
CA VAL A 158 3.72 27.96 -7.41
C VAL A 158 2.57 28.81 -6.86
N GLU A 159 1.53 29.07 -7.65
CA GLU A 159 0.33 29.79 -7.22
C GLU A 159 -0.34 29.14 -5.99
N ARG A 160 -0.50 27.82 -6.01
CA ARG A 160 -1.03 27.05 -4.85
C ARG A 160 -0.19 27.23 -3.57
N GLN A 161 1.13 27.43 -3.70
CA GLN A 161 1.99 27.68 -2.54
C GLN A 161 1.80 29.09 -1.97
N PHE A 162 1.46 30.07 -2.82
CA PHE A 162 1.05 31.40 -2.35
C PHE A 162 -0.24 31.34 -1.54
N GLU A 163 -1.18 30.45 -1.83
CA GLU A 163 -2.37 30.24 -0.99
C GLU A 163 -2.02 29.78 0.43
N ALA A 164 -1.03 28.88 0.55
CA ALA A 164 -0.52 28.41 1.84
C ALA A 164 0.36 29.45 2.56
N GLY A 165 0.76 30.53 1.87
CA GLY A 165 1.67 31.54 2.39
C GLY A 165 3.11 31.07 2.59
N ARG A 166 3.49 29.93 2.01
CA ARG A 166 4.83 29.35 2.16
C ARG A 166 5.33 28.83 0.83
N LEU A 167 6.51 29.28 0.40
CA LEU A 167 7.15 28.83 -0.84
C LEU A 167 8.27 27.85 -0.54
N TYR A 168 8.42 26.83 -1.38
CA TYR A 168 9.61 25.98 -1.36
C TYR A 168 10.77 26.68 -2.06
N ALA A 169 11.94 26.65 -1.42
CA ALA A 169 13.17 27.26 -1.93
C ALA A 169 14.39 26.40 -1.60
N VAL A 170 15.44 26.50 -2.41
CA VAL A 170 16.72 25.82 -2.19
C VAL A 170 17.76 26.82 -1.68
N ILE A 171 18.49 26.45 -0.63
CA ILE A 171 19.64 27.23 -0.16
C ILE A 171 20.81 27.05 -1.14
N ALA A 172 21.19 28.10 -1.85
CA ALA A 172 22.34 28.09 -2.78
C ALA A 172 23.66 28.48 -2.10
N SER A 173 23.57 29.30 -1.05
CA SER A 173 24.73 29.77 -0.27
C SER A 173 25.29 28.71 0.70
N ARG A 174 26.41 29.03 1.35
CA ARG A 174 27.05 28.17 2.36
C ARG A 174 27.07 28.87 3.73
N PRO A 175 26.03 28.70 4.57
CA PRO A 175 25.89 29.44 5.84
C PRO A 175 27.09 29.37 6.77
N GLY A 176 27.74 28.19 6.88
CA GLY A 176 28.93 28.02 7.71
C GLY A 176 30.22 28.67 7.17
N GLN A 177 30.19 29.26 5.96
CA GLN A 177 31.32 29.93 5.33
C GLN A 177 31.09 31.43 5.16
N SER A 178 29.94 31.81 4.60
CA SER A 178 29.58 33.20 4.28
C SER A 178 28.73 33.88 5.35
N GLY A 179 28.15 33.14 6.29
CA GLY A 179 27.25 33.67 7.31
C GLY A 179 25.87 34.04 6.77
N ARG A 180 25.52 33.60 5.57
CA ARG A 180 24.27 33.92 4.87
C ARG A 180 23.51 32.66 4.48
N VAL A 181 22.18 32.76 4.41
CA VAL A 181 21.26 31.69 3.97
C VAL A 181 20.46 32.16 2.76
N ASP A 182 21.18 32.48 1.70
CA ASP A 182 20.61 32.94 0.44
C ASP A 182 20.32 31.76 -0.49
N GLY A 183 19.32 31.91 -1.37
CA GLY A 183 18.79 30.84 -2.21
C GLY A 183 17.85 31.30 -3.32
N TYR A 184 17.14 30.36 -3.93
CA TYR A 184 16.14 30.62 -4.99
C TYR A 184 14.88 29.78 -4.77
N ILE A 185 13.74 30.28 -5.23
CA ILE A 185 12.44 29.58 -5.20
C ILE A 185 12.45 28.43 -6.20
N LEU A 186 11.86 27.30 -5.83
CA LEU A 186 11.71 26.14 -6.70
C LEU A 186 10.55 26.35 -7.69
N GLU A 187 10.82 26.09 -8.97
CA GLU A 187 9.87 26.23 -10.08
C GLU A 187 9.98 25.02 -11.03
N GLY A 188 8.94 24.76 -11.85
CA GLY A 188 8.94 23.74 -12.90
C GLY A 188 9.32 22.32 -12.44
N ASP A 189 10.16 21.65 -13.24
CA ASP A 189 10.55 20.26 -13.01
C ASP A 189 11.29 20.04 -11.68
N GLU A 190 12.09 21.02 -11.23
CA GLU A 190 12.80 20.94 -9.95
C GLU A 190 11.80 20.96 -8.79
N LEU A 191 10.77 21.82 -8.87
CA LEU A 191 9.69 21.84 -7.90
C LEU A 191 8.93 20.51 -7.89
N ALA A 192 8.56 19.98 -9.07
CA ALA A 192 7.86 18.72 -9.19
C ALA A 192 8.65 17.56 -8.57
N PHE A 193 9.97 17.49 -8.84
CA PHE A 193 10.86 16.50 -8.27
C PHE A 193 10.88 16.56 -6.74
N TYR A 194 11.10 17.74 -6.15
CA TYR A 194 11.17 17.86 -4.70
C TYR A 194 9.81 17.67 -4.03
N GLN A 195 8.71 18.11 -4.64
CA GLN A 195 7.37 17.81 -4.12
C GLN A 195 7.11 16.31 -4.08
N LYS A 196 7.49 15.55 -5.12
CA LYS A 196 7.41 14.08 -5.13
C LYS A 196 8.29 13.46 -4.04
N ALA A 197 9.53 13.93 -3.89
CA ALA A 197 10.45 13.44 -2.87
C ALA A 197 9.97 13.71 -1.43
N ILE A 198 9.38 14.89 -1.19
CA ILE A 198 8.80 15.26 0.10
C ILE A 198 7.54 14.43 0.38
N ARG A 199 6.64 14.27 -0.60
CA ARG A 199 5.44 13.42 -0.46
C ARG A 199 5.79 11.95 -0.21
N LYS A 200 6.78 11.40 -0.93
CA LYS A 200 7.28 10.04 -0.69
C LYS A 200 7.79 9.86 0.74
N LYS A 201 8.45 10.88 1.31
CA LYS A 201 8.90 10.85 2.72
C LYS A 201 7.77 11.11 3.73
N GLY A 202 6.79 11.94 3.39
CA GLY A 202 5.58 12.15 4.20
C GLY A 202 4.66 10.93 4.24
N ASN A 203 4.73 10.08 3.21
CA ASN A 203 4.07 8.78 3.11
C ASN A 203 4.98 7.60 3.45
N ILE A 204 6.07 7.79 4.20
CA ILE A 204 6.59 6.68 5.01
C ILE A 204 5.56 6.47 6.12
N LYS A 205 4.42 5.84 5.78
CA LYS A 205 3.73 5.00 6.75
C LYS A 205 4.83 4.09 7.25
N MET A 206 5.17 4.18 8.52
CA MET A 206 6.00 3.16 9.15
C MET A 206 5.31 1.85 8.78
N THR A 207 5.98 1.02 7.99
CA THR A 207 5.46 -0.27 7.53
C THR A 207 6.16 -1.37 8.30
N ILE A 208 5.45 -2.47 8.50
CA ILE A 208 5.97 -3.66 9.15
C ILE A 208 5.97 -4.76 8.11
N LYS A 209 7.11 -5.43 7.96
CA LYS A 209 7.19 -6.65 7.17
C LYS A 209 6.32 -7.70 7.87
N THR A 210 5.28 -8.16 7.17
CA THR A 210 4.31 -9.13 7.66
C THR A 210 4.36 -10.35 6.76
N ARG A 211 4.46 -11.52 7.38
CA ARG A 211 4.42 -12.82 6.71
C ARG A 211 3.01 -13.35 6.68
N ILE A 212 2.51 -13.67 5.49
CA ILE A 212 1.15 -14.15 5.28
C ILE A 212 1.19 -15.55 4.66
N CYS A 213 0.63 -16.54 5.36
CA CYS A 213 0.35 -17.87 4.83
C CYS A 213 -1.03 -17.86 4.17
N ILE A 214 -1.17 -18.44 2.98
CA ILE A 214 -2.36 -18.31 2.16
C ILE A 214 -2.74 -19.69 1.62
N ILE A 215 -3.99 -20.07 1.87
CA ILE A 215 -4.64 -21.29 1.38
C ILE A 215 -6.07 -20.98 0.91
N SER A 216 -6.65 -21.87 0.14
CA SER A 216 -8.04 -21.82 -0.31
C SER A 216 -8.47 -23.21 -0.78
N ASP A 217 -9.77 -23.45 -0.91
CA ASP A 217 -10.33 -24.65 -1.52
C ASP A 217 -9.78 -25.91 -0.86
N THR A 218 -9.83 -25.97 0.47
CA THR A 218 -9.35 -27.14 1.20
C THR A 218 -10.30 -28.31 1.06
N HIS A 219 -11.61 -28.06 0.86
CA HIS A 219 -12.60 -29.13 0.67
C HIS A 219 -12.48 -30.20 1.76
N THR A 220 -12.35 -29.78 3.03
CA THR A 220 -12.12 -30.64 4.21
C THR A 220 -10.78 -31.40 4.24
N LEU A 221 -9.93 -31.26 3.22
CA LEU A 221 -8.62 -31.92 3.19
C LEU A 221 -7.63 -31.13 4.04
N THR A 222 -7.10 -31.78 5.07
CA THR A 222 -6.04 -31.22 5.93
C THR A 222 -4.66 -31.46 5.31
N PRO A 223 -3.63 -30.72 5.75
CA PRO A 223 -2.26 -30.96 5.30
C PRO A 223 -1.84 -32.42 5.49
N ASN A 224 -1.02 -32.95 4.59
CA ASN A 224 -0.50 -34.30 4.69
C ASN A 224 0.46 -34.48 5.89
N PRO A 225 0.68 -35.69 6.43
CA PRO A 225 1.65 -35.92 7.50
C PRO A 225 3.10 -35.55 7.11
N ALA A 226 3.87 -35.01 8.07
CA ALA A 226 5.16 -34.36 7.80
C ALA A 226 6.31 -35.28 7.29
N PRO A 227 6.65 -36.41 7.94
CA PRO A 227 7.96 -37.03 7.71
C PRO A 227 8.07 -37.90 6.45
N ASN A 228 6.97 -38.15 5.71
CA ASN A 228 6.96 -39.14 4.62
C ASN A 228 6.05 -38.74 3.44
N THR A 229 6.14 -37.50 2.95
CA THR A 229 5.33 -37.09 1.80
C THR A 229 6.12 -36.25 0.79
N THR A 230 5.88 -36.52 -0.49
CA THR A 230 6.36 -35.74 -1.65
C THR A 230 5.45 -34.55 -1.95
N ASN A 231 4.53 -34.23 -1.04
CA ASN A 231 3.53 -33.18 -1.19
C ASN A 231 3.95 -31.91 -0.41
N PRO A 232 3.92 -30.72 -1.03
CA PRO A 232 4.21 -29.47 -0.32
C PRO A 232 3.10 -29.07 0.66
N TYR A 233 1.85 -29.46 0.45
CA TYR A 233 0.75 -29.26 1.41
C TYR A 233 0.82 -30.28 2.54
N ARG A 234 1.66 -30.00 3.55
CA ARG A 234 1.91 -30.92 4.67
C ARG A 234 2.11 -30.22 6.01
N HIS A 235 1.84 -30.94 7.10
CA HIS A 235 2.02 -30.46 8.46
C HIS A 235 3.51 -30.25 8.81
N PRO A 236 3.80 -29.32 9.75
CA PRO A 236 2.97 -28.16 10.06
C PRO A 236 2.89 -27.20 8.87
N LEU A 237 1.81 -26.43 8.78
CA LEU A 237 1.74 -25.29 7.86
C LEU A 237 2.86 -24.27 8.19
N PRO A 238 3.31 -23.47 7.20
CA PRO A 238 4.33 -22.46 7.42
C PRO A 238 3.96 -21.45 8.53
N SER A 239 4.93 -21.13 9.37
CA SER A 239 4.79 -20.08 10.39
C SER A 239 4.60 -18.71 9.74
N SER A 240 3.62 -17.96 10.21
CA SER A 240 3.22 -16.67 9.64
C SER A 240 2.63 -15.75 10.71
N ASP A 241 2.54 -14.45 10.42
CA ASP A 241 1.81 -13.52 11.28
C ASP A 241 0.30 -13.66 11.03
N ILE A 242 -0.08 -13.82 9.76
CA ILE A 242 -1.46 -13.96 9.30
C ILE A 242 -1.60 -15.24 8.47
N LEU A 243 -2.66 -16.00 8.70
CA LEU A 243 -3.15 -17.02 7.77
C LEU A 243 -4.45 -16.55 7.09
N LEU A 244 -4.54 -16.68 5.78
CA LEU A 244 -5.74 -16.38 5.00
C LEU A 244 -6.30 -17.66 4.38
N HIS A 245 -7.61 -17.89 4.51
CA HIS A 245 -8.34 -18.96 3.82
C HIS A 245 -9.46 -18.36 2.93
N ALA A 246 -9.37 -18.56 1.61
CA ALA A 246 -10.21 -17.88 0.63
C ALA A 246 -11.43 -18.69 0.15
N GLY A 247 -12.18 -19.28 1.08
CA GLY A 247 -13.39 -20.05 0.76
C GLY A 247 -13.14 -21.50 0.37
N ASP A 248 -14.25 -22.22 0.18
CA ASP A 248 -14.34 -23.67 -0.02
C ASP A 248 -13.58 -24.44 1.06
N ILE A 249 -14.00 -24.16 2.30
CA ILE A 249 -13.45 -24.76 3.51
C ILE A 249 -13.87 -26.24 3.57
N THR A 250 -15.14 -26.50 3.25
CA THR A 250 -15.80 -27.81 3.34
C THR A 250 -16.14 -28.34 1.95
N LYS A 251 -16.51 -29.63 1.83
CA LYS A 251 -16.95 -30.19 0.54
C LYS A 251 -18.41 -29.87 0.27
N VAL A 252 -19.24 -29.98 1.31
CA VAL A 252 -20.69 -29.75 1.20
C VAL A 252 -21.26 -29.07 2.43
N GLY A 253 -20.45 -28.55 3.35
CA GLY A 253 -20.93 -27.81 4.52
C GLY A 253 -21.45 -28.66 5.68
N LEU A 254 -21.04 -29.92 5.81
CA LEU A 254 -21.42 -30.75 6.97
C LEU A 254 -20.73 -30.28 8.25
N LYS A 255 -21.36 -30.48 9.42
CA LYS A 255 -20.79 -30.05 10.71
C LYS A 255 -19.42 -30.67 10.99
N ALA A 256 -19.28 -31.96 10.69
CA ALA A 256 -18.03 -32.69 10.85
C ALA A 256 -16.90 -32.10 9.97
N GLU A 257 -17.23 -31.59 8.77
CA GLU A 257 -16.25 -30.96 7.88
C GLU A 257 -15.74 -29.64 8.46
N HIS A 258 -16.64 -28.82 9.00
CA HIS A 258 -16.28 -27.58 9.70
C HIS A 258 -15.40 -27.86 10.92
N GLU A 259 -15.74 -28.88 11.72
CA GLU A 259 -14.96 -29.26 12.91
C GLU A 259 -13.53 -29.70 12.55
N VAL A 260 -13.34 -30.44 11.46
CA VAL A 260 -12.02 -30.87 10.96
C VAL A 260 -11.15 -29.66 10.59
N ILE A 261 -11.69 -28.71 9.81
CA ILE A 261 -10.90 -27.55 9.40
C ILE A 261 -10.67 -26.58 10.56
N LEU A 262 -11.64 -26.39 11.46
CA LEU A 262 -11.43 -25.62 12.68
C LEU A 262 -10.28 -26.19 13.53
N ALA A 263 -10.19 -27.51 13.66
CA ALA A 263 -9.06 -28.15 14.34
C ALA A 263 -7.72 -27.85 13.64
N MET A 264 -7.67 -27.99 12.32
CA MET A 264 -6.47 -27.67 11.53
C MET A 264 -6.05 -26.20 11.67
N LEU A 265 -7.00 -25.26 11.65
CA LEU A 265 -6.73 -23.83 11.81
C LEU A 265 -6.28 -23.47 13.23
N LYS A 266 -6.78 -24.16 14.26
CA LYS A 266 -6.33 -23.99 15.66
C LYS A 266 -4.86 -24.37 15.81
N GLU A 267 -4.41 -25.41 15.10
CA GLU A 267 -3.01 -25.87 15.10
C GLU A 267 -2.08 -25.01 14.24
N ALA A 268 -2.62 -24.21 13.32
CA ALA A 268 -1.80 -23.41 12.41
C ALA A 268 -0.97 -22.35 13.17
N PRO A 269 0.35 -22.25 12.91
CA PRO A 269 1.26 -21.33 13.60
C PRO A 269 1.13 -19.89 13.06
N ALA A 270 -0.01 -19.25 13.34
CA ALA A 270 -0.28 -17.85 13.01
C ALA A 270 -0.98 -17.11 14.16
N GLU A 271 -0.68 -15.83 14.34
CA GLU A 271 -1.34 -14.97 15.33
C GLU A 271 -2.82 -14.77 14.97
N LEU A 272 -3.09 -14.45 13.70
CA LEU A 272 -4.41 -14.16 13.18
C LEU A 272 -4.74 -15.06 12.00
N LYS A 273 -5.89 -15.74 12.02
CA LYS A 273 -6.41 -16.54 10.90
C LYS A 273 -7.71 -15.92 10.40
N LEU A 274 -7.71 -15.43 9.17
CA LEU A 274 -8.89 -14.84 8.53
C LEU A 274 -9.47 -15.82 7.52
N VAL A 275 -10.76 -16.09 7.64
CA VAL A 275 -11.45 -17.11 6.83
C VAL A 275 -12.71 -16.50 6.23
N VAL A 276 -12.88 -16.64 4.92
CA VAL A 276 -14.15 -16.39 4.24
C VAL A 276 -14.72 -17.71 3.74
N ALA A 277 -16.04 -17.82 3.63
CA ALA A 277 -16.72 -18.97 3.04
C ALA A 277 -16.56 -18.98 1.51
N GLY A 278 -16.77 -20.15 0.89
CA GLY A 278 -16.96 -20.33 -0.54
C GLY A 278 -18.27 -21.02 -0.88
N ASN A 279 -18.48 -21.34 -2.16
CA ASN A 279 -19.76 -21.85 -2.64
C ASN A 279 -20.07 -23.28 -2.16
N HIS A 280 -19.06 -24.03 -1.70
CA HIS A 280 -19.22 -25.36 -1.08
C HIS A 280 -19.59 -25.30 0.41
N ASP A 281 -19.40 -24.15 1.06
CA ASP A 281 -19.70 -23.95 2.48
C ASP A 281 -21.19 -23.63 2.70
N ILE A 282 -22.06 -24.46 2.13
CA ILE A 282 -23.48 -24.14 1.93
C ILE A 282 -24.25 -23.86 3.21
N THR A 283 -23.81 -24.37 4.36
CA THR A 283 -24.42 -24.13 5.67
C THR A 283 -24.06 -22.76 6.27
N LEU A 284 -23.09 -22.05 5.68
CA LEU A 284 -22.77 -20.66 6.02
C LEU A 284 -23.58 -19.65 5.19
N ASP A 285 -24.29 -20.09 4.14
CA ASP A 285 -25.30 -19.31 3.42
C ASP A 285 -26.71 -19.72 3.88
N GLU A 286 -27.20 -19.04 4.91
CA GLU A 286 -28.47 -19.36 5.57
C GLU A 286 -29.68 -19.29 4.63
N GLU A 287 -29.71 -18.28 3.75
CA GLU A 287 -30.80 -18.09 2.79
C GLU A 287 -30.80 -19.22 1.76
N TYR A 288 -29.64 -19.51 1.16
CA TYR A 288 -29.49 -20.62 0.22
C TYR A 288 -29.83 -21.97 0.85
N TYR A 289 -29.29 -22.26 2.05
CA TYR A 289 -29.45 -23.56 2.71
C TYR A 289 -30.92 -23.85 3.00
N THR A 290 -31.61 -22.86 3.55
CA THR A 290 -33.04 -22.96 3.90
C THR A 290 -33.90 -23.14 2.65
N ARG A 291 -33.57 -22.43 1.56
CA ARG A 291 -34.32 -22.48 0.31
C ARG A 291 -34.12 -23.79 -0.46
N ILE A 292 -32.87 -24.19 -0.72
CA ILE A 292 -32.55 -25.38 -1.53
C ILE A 292 -31.31 -26.15 -1.09
N GLY A 293 -30.35 -25.55 -0.40
CA GLY A 293 -29.08 -26.20 -0.08
C GLY A 293 -29.22 -27.46 0.78
N HIS A 294 -30.19 -27.51 1.68
CA HIS A 294 -30.48 -28.68 2.53
C HIS A 294 -30.81 -29.94 1.72
N TYR A 295 -31.29 -29.83 0.47
CA TYR A 295 -31.54 -30.99 -0.38
C TYR A 295 -30.25 -31.76 -0.73
N ARG A 296 -29.10 -31.06 -0.83
CA ARG A 296 -27.80 -31.72 -1.04
C ARG A 296 -27.46 -32.67 0.11
N HIS A 297 -27.80 -32.29 1.34
CA HIS A 297 -27.63 -33.16 2.51
C HIS A 297 -28.70 -34.26 2.56
N ARG A 298 -29.98 -33.88 2.43
CA ARG A 298 -31.13 -34.79 2.55
C ARG A 298 -31.07 -35.95 1.55
N TYR A 299 -30.64 -35.67 0.32
CA TYR A 299 -30.54 -36.67 -0.75
C TYR A 299 -29.10 -37.07 -1.08
N ARG A 300 -28.13 -36.75 -0.20
CA ARG A 300 -26.70 -37.10 -0.32
C ARG A 300 -26.15 -36.84 -1.72
N THR A 301 -26.50 -35.68 -2.27
CA THR A 301 -26.13 -35.32 -3.63
C THR A 301 -24.63 -35.09 -3.69
N ASP A 302 -23.96 -35.71 -4.66
CA ASP A 302 -22.52 -35.58 -4.87
C ASP A 302 -22.12 -34.09 -4.98
N HIS A 303 -21.01 -33.71 -4.34
CA HIS A 303 -20.37 -32.39 -4.47
C HIS A 303 -19.99 -32.04 -5.92
N THR A 304 -20.01 -32.99 -6.85
CA THR A 304 -19.83 -32.75 -8.30
C THR A 304 -21.14 -32.62 -9.07
N ALA A 305 -22.30 -32.75 -8.40
CA ALA A 305 -23.60 -32.75 -9.07
C ALA A 305 -23.98 -31.38 -9.65
N ALA A 306 -24.62 -31.42 -10.82
CA ALA A 306 -25.02 -30.25 -11.61
C ALA A 306 -26.04 -29.32 -10.95
N SER A 307 -26.74 -29.78 -9.89
CA SER A 307 -27.72 -28.99 -9.13
C SER A 307 -27.93 -29.59 -7.75
N ALA A 308 -28.40 -28.76 -6.81
CA ALA A 308 -28.80 -29.17 -5.47
C ALA A 308 -29.92 -30.22 -5.43
N THR A 309 -30.71 -30.36 -6.51
CA THR A 309 -31.85 -31.29 -6.57
C THR A 309 -31.62 -32.50 -7.48
N ALA A 310 -30.42 -32.65 -8.07
CA ALA A 310 -30.14 -33.69 -9.06
C ALA A 310 -30.31 -35.14 -8.53
N GLY A 311 -30.30 -35.35 -7.21
CA GLY A 311 -30.53 -36.66 -6.59
C GLY A 311 -31.99 -36.98 -6.24
N LYS A 312 -32.93 -36.03 -6.35
CA LYS A 312 -34.30 -36.18 -5.83
C LYS A 312 -35.10 -37.29 -6.52
N GLU A 313 -34.82 -37.56 -7.79
CA GLU A 313 -35.55 -38.54 -8.61
C GLU A 313 -35.00 -39.97 -8.48
N ASN A 314 -33.79 -40.13 -7.92
CA ASN A 314 -33.10 -41.42 -7.78
C ASN A 314 -33.31 -42.08 -6.41
N VAL A 315 -34.00 -41.42 -5.47
CA VAL A 315 -34.38 -42.02 -4.17
C VAL A 315 -35.69 -42.78 -4.38
N GLY A 316 -35.56 -44.07 -4.70
CA GLY A 316 -36.71 -44.98 -4.77
C GLY A 316 -37.44 -45.04 -3.43
N ALA A 317 -38.75 -45.32 -3.46
CA ALA A 317 -39.65 -45.37 -2.31
C ALA A 317 -39.31 -46.45 -1.24
N SER A 318 -38.09 -46.99 -1.22
CA SER A 318 -37.66 -48.12 -0.39
C SER A 318 -36.35 -47.92 0.39
N ASP A 319 -35.63 -46.81 0.24
CA ASP A 319 -34.42 -46.52 1.05
C ASP A 319 -34.69 -45.37 2.04
N GLU A 320 -35.30 -45.70 3.18
CA GLU A 320 -35.90 -44.78 4.17
C GLU A 320 -34.93 -43.97 5.08
N GLU A 321 -33.68 -43.69 4.70
CA GLU A 321 -32.83 -42.79 5.51
C GLU A 321 -32.47 -41.51 4.77
N GLU A 322 -33.37 -40.53 4.87
CA GLU A 322 -33.07 -39.14 4.53
C GLU A 322 -31.79 -38.68 5.25
N GLY A 323 -30.88 -38.04 4.51
CA GLY A 323 -29.64 -37.52 5.06
C GLY A 323 -29.84 -36.42 6.11
N ARG A 324 -28.91 -36.35 7.06
CA ARG A 324 -28.93 -35.37 8.16
C ARG A 324 -28.88 -33.93 7.64
N VAL A 325 -29.88 -33.14 8.00
CA VAL A 325 -29.88 -31.68 7.81
C VAL A 325 -29.17 -31.02 8.99
N GLU A 326 -28.31 -30.04 8.71
CA GLU A 326 -27.52 -29.35 9.73
C GLU A 326 -28.19 -28.05 10.18
N SER A 327 -27.90 -27.63 11.40
CA SER A 327 -28.33 -26.33 11.92
C SER A 327 -27.34 -25.25 11.50
N VAL A 328 -27.74 -24.38 10.57
CA VAL A 328 -26.92 -23.23 10.11
C VAL A 328 -26.47 -22.33 11.25
N ARG A 329 -27.31 -22.16 12.28
CA ARG A 329 -26.99 -21.40 13.48
C ARG A 329 -25.89 -22.06 14.30
N GLU A 330 -25.91 -23.38 14.46
CA GLU A 330 -24.85 -24.11 15.15
C GLU A 330 -23.53 -24.03 14.38
N ILE A 331 -23.57 -24.20 13.05
CA ILE A 331 -22.38 -24.09 12.20
C ILE A 331 -21.75 -22.70 12.34
N LYS A 332 -22.55 -21.64 12.21
CA LYS A 332 -22.06 -20.27 12.39
C LYS A 332 -21.51 -20.01 13.79
N ALA A 333 -22.11 -20.64 14.81
CA ALA A 333 -21.63 -20.55 16.19
C ALA A 333 -20.26 -21.23 16.39
N LEU A 334 -19.91 -22.28 15.64
CA LEU A 334 -18.57 -22.89 15.70
C LEU A 334 -17.48 -21.88 15.34
N TRP A 335 -17.68 -21.15 14.24
CA TRP A 335 -16.73 -20.16 13.70
C TRP A 335 -16.65 -18.86 14.51
N THR A 336 -17.69 -18.54 15.28
CA THR A 336 -17.79 -17.33 16.11
C THR A 336 -17.66 -17.63 17.61
N SER A 337 -17.36 -18.88 17.97
CA SER A 337 -17.16 -19.31 19.36
C SER A 337 -15.97 -18.61 20.00
N GLU A 338 -16.00 -18.46 21.33
CA GLU A 338 -14.86 -17.95 22.09
C GLU A 338 -13.59 -18.77 21.86
N GLU A 339 -13.72 -20.08 21.70
CA GLU A 339 -12.60 -20.98 21.43
C GLU A 339 -11.92 -20.66 20.09
N ALA A 340 -12.71 -20.48 19.01
CA ALA A 340 -12.19 -20.08 17.71
C ALA A 340 -11.54 -18.69 17.78
N VAL A 341 -12.19 -17.75 18.45
CA VAL A 341 -11.70 -16.38 18.62
C VAL A 341 -10.38 -16.34 19.39
N ASN A 342 -10.26 -17.12 20.47
CA ASN A 342 -9.05 -17.23 21.29
C ASN A 342 -7.91 -17.94 20.54
N ALA A 343 -8.21 -18.85 19.62
CA ALA A 343 -7.24 -19.46 18.72
C ALA A 343 -6.78 -18.52 17.58
N GLY A 344 -7.25 -17.27 17.56
CA GLY A 344 -6.92 -16.27 16.56
C GLY A 344 -7.76 -16.34 15.28
N ILE A 345 -8.80 -17.18 15.24
CA ILE A 345 -9.66 -17.37 14.05
C ILE A 345 -10.71 -16.26 13.99
N ARG A 346 -10.90 -15.67 12.82
CA ARG A 346 -11.96 -14.70 12.52
C ARG A 346 -12.64 -15.09 11.20
N TYR A 347 -13.89 -15.50 11.31
CA TYR A 347 -14.76 -15.67 10.15
C TYR A 347 -15.25 -14.32 9.64
N LEU A 348 -15.09 -14.07 8.34
CA LEU A 348 -15.40 -12.81 7.69
C LEU A 348 -16.64 -12.96 6.81
N GLU A 349 -17.67 -12.17 7.12
CA GLU A 349 -18.78 -11.91 6.22
C GLU A 349 -18.38 -10.87 5.15
N GLU A 350 -19.21 -10.69 4.13
CA GLU A 350 -18.97 -9.72 3.06
C GLU A 350 -18.82 -8.30 3.64
N GLY A 351 -17.73 -7.62 3.27
CA GLY A 351 -17.49 -6.22 3.64
C GLY A 351 -16.09 -5.94 4.15
N VAL A 352 -15.94 -4.78 4.80
CA VAL A 352 -14.64 -4.22 5.20
C VAL A 352 -14.41 -4.39 6.69
N GLN A 353 -13.28 -4.98 7.06
CA GLN A 353 -12.85 -5.11 8.44
C GLN A 353 -11.41 -4.63 8.62
N ARG A 354 -11.08 -4.17 9.82
CA ARG A 354 -9.74 -3.66 10.18
C ARG A 354 -9.15 -4.48 11.30
N PHE A 355 -7.86 -4.78 11.17
CA PHE A 355 -7.13 -5.61 12.11
C PHE A 355 -5.86 -4.90 12.58
N THR A 356 -5.42 -5.27 13.78
CA THR A 356 -4.14 -4.83 14.36
C THR A 356 -3.46 -6.06 14.94
N LEU A 357 -2.24 -6.35 14.49
CA LEU A 357 -1.41 -7.44 15.00
C LEU A 357 -0.65 -7.01 16.25
N GLY A 358 -0.16 -7.98 17.02
CA GLY A 358 0.65 -7.77 18.22
C GLY A 358 1.97 -7.04 17.95
N ASN A 359 2.52 -7.16 16.75
CA ASN A 359 3.70 -6.41 16.30
C ASN A 359 3.39 -4.94 15.93
N GLY A 360 2.12 -4.52 15.96
CA GLY A 360 1.66 -3.17 15.65
C GLY A 360 1.21 -2.96 14.20
N ALA A 361 1.28 -3.98 13.33
CA ALA A 361 0.82 -3.84 11.95
C ALA A 361 -0.70 -3.66 11.91
N ARG A 362 -1.17 -2.64 11.18
CA ARG A 362 -2.57 -2.29 11.00
C ARG A 362 -2.94 -2.37 9.53
N PHE A 363 -4.00 -3.10 9.23
CA PHE A 363 -4.41 -3.32 7.85
C PHE A 363 -5.92 -3.46 7.72
N THR A 364 -6.41 -3.17 6.51
CA THR A 364 -7.82 -3.29 6.15
C THR A 364 -8.02 -4.42 5.16
N VAL A 365 -8.98 -5.28 5.44
CA VAL A 365 -9.39 -6.41 4.57
C VAL A 365 -10.78 -6.14 4.03
N TYR A 366 -10.97 -6.31 2.72
CA TYR A 366 -12.29 -6.51 2.14
C TYR A 366 -12.50 -8.02 1.92
N ALA A 367 -13.57 -8.58 2.46
CA ALA A 367 -13.91 -10.00 2.30
C ALA A 367 -15.19 -10.19 1.47
N SER A 368 -15.28 -11.27 0.71
CA SER A 368 -16.53 -11.66 0.04
C SER A 368 -16.57 -13.16 -0.33
N PRO A 369 -17.60 -13.91 0.09
CA PRO A 369 -17.78 -15.30 -0.32
C PRO A 369 -18.42 -15.45 -1.71
N TYR A 370 -19.00 -14.36 -2.23
CA TYR A 370 -19.85 -14.41 -3.41
C TYR A 370 -19.10 -14.68 -4.72
N THR A 371 -19.67 -15.52 -5.58
CA THR A 371 -19.18 -15.83 -6.93
C THR A 371 -20.31 -15.79 -7.98
N PRO A 372 -19.99 -15.54 -9.27
CA PRO A 372 -20.99 -15.67 -10.33
C PRO A 372 -21.59 -17.08 -10.34
N GLU A 373 -22.90 -17.17 -10.60
CA GLU A 373 -23.68 -18.41 -10.53
C GLU A 373 -23.04 -19.58 -11.30
N PHE A 374 -22.96 -20.72 -10.61
CA PHE A 374 -22.46 -21.99 -11.11
C PHE A 374 -23.15 -23.15 -10.38
N CYS A 375 -23.82 -24.03 -11.13
CA CYS A 375 -24.41 -25.29 -10.64
C CYS A 375 -25.31 -25.19 -9.39
N GLN A 376 -26.00 -24.04 -9.20
CA GLN A 376 -26.87 -23.77 -8.06
C GLN A 376 -26.17 -24.01 -6.72
N TRP A 377 -24.94 -23.53 -6.56
CA TRP A 377 -24.21 -23.53 -5.29
C TRP A 377 -24.51 -22.30 -4.43
N ALA A 378 -24.02 -22.30 -3.19
CA ALA A 378 -24.19 -21.20 -2.26
C ALA A 378 -23.42 -19.94 -2.70
N PHE A 379 -23.77 -18.79 -2.12
CA PHE A 379 -23.13 -17.50 -2.38
C PHE A 379 -23.11 -17.10 -3.87
N ALA A 380 -24.08 -17.60 -4.63
CA ALA A 380 -24.17 -17.33 -6.05
C ALA A 380 -24.92 -16.03 -6.35
N TYR A 381 -24.52 -15.35 -7.43
CA TYR A 381 -25.24 -14.21 -7.98
C TYR A 381 -25.21 -14.22 -9.51
N ASP A 382 -26.19 -13.57 -10.14
CA ASP A 382 -26.23 -13.47 -11.60
C ASP A 382 -24.99 -12.75 -12.13
N ARG A 383 -24.37 -13.29 -13.18
CA ARG A 383 -23.07 -12.78 -13.70
C ARG A 383 -23.13 -11.30 -14.11
N GLY A 384 -24.29 -10.77 -14.51
CA GLY A 384 -24.47 -9.37 -14.85
C GLY A 384 -24.66 -8.43 -13.65
N THR A 385 -24.77 -8.96 -12.43
CA THR A 385 -25.01 -8.19 -11.21
C THR A 385 -23.70 -7.63 -10.64
N ASP A 386 -23.60 -6.31 -10.53
CA ASP A 386 -22.45 -5.63 -9.93
C ASP A 386 -22.54 -5.60 -8.40
N ARG A 387 -21.89 -6.57 -7.74
CA ARG A 387 -21.82 -6.62 -6.26
C ARG A 387 -20.68 -5.80 -5.66
N PHE A 388 -19.67 -5.44 -6.45
CA PHE A 388 -18.40 -4.95 -5.92
C PHE A 388 -18.18 -3.44 -6.12
N ASN A 389 -18.99 -2.79 -6.95
CA ASN A 389 -18.83 -1.39 -7.30
C ASN A 389 -20.07 -0.59 -6.92
N ALA A 390 -19.88 0.59 -6.34
CA ALA A 390 -20.98 1.50 -6.05
C ALA A 390 -21.78 1.79 -7.34
N PRO A 391 -23.12 1.84 -7.26
CA PRO A 391 -23.97 1.99 -8.43
C PRO A 391 -23.73 3.35 -9.10
N ARG A 392 -23.61 3.35 -10.43
CA ARG A 392 -23.40 4.58 -11.22
C ARG A 392 -24.68 5.41 -11.39
N SER A 393 -25.83 4.83 -11.08
CA SER A 393 -27.16 5.42 -11.21
C SER A 393 -28.05 4.92 -10.08
N THR A 394 -28.94 5.78 -9.60
CA THR A 394 -29.98 5.46 -8.60
C THR A 394 -31.34 5.21 -9.25
N ALA A 395 -31.37 4.89 -10.55
CA ALA A 395 -32.59 4.56 -11.26
C ALA A 395 -33.26 3.30 -10.67
N GLU A 396 -34.59 3.25 -10.75
CA GLU A 396 -35.35 2.08 -10.29
C GLU A 396 -34.94 0.81 -11.04
N GLY A 397 -34.82 -0.31 -10.31
CA GLY A 397 -34.39 -1.60 -10.86
C GLY A 397 -32.88 -1.84 -10.92
N VAL A 398 -32.05 -0.85 -10.56
CA VAL A 398 -30.59 -1.05 -10.44
C VAL A 398 -30.27 -1.75 -9.12
N PHE A 399 -29.56 -2.88 -9.19
CA PHE A 399 -29.07 -3.57 -8.00
C PHE A 399 -28.12 -2.67 -7.20
N VAL A 400 -28.38 -2.52 -5.91
CA VAL A 400 -27.53 -1.79 -4.98
C VAL A 400 -26.72 -2.82 -4.18
N PRO A 401 -25.40 -2.88 -4.35
CA PRO A 401 -24.57 -3.78 -3.56
C PRO A 401 -24.64 -3.42 -2.08
N PRO A 402 -24.82 -4.40 -1.18
CA PRO A 402 -24.90 -4.12 0.26
C PRO A 402 -23.55 -3.65 0.82
N ASN A 403 -22.44 -4.21 0.32
CA ASN A 403 -21.09 -3.93 0.80
C ASN A 403 -20.14 -3.70 -0.39
N PRO A 404 -20.24 -2.61 -1.16
CA PRO A 404 -19.34 -2.36 -2.27
C PRO A 404 -17.88 -2.17 -1.79
N VAL A 405 -16.92 -2.52 -2.65
CA VAL A 405 -15.50 -2.31 -2.37
C VAL A 405 -15.21 -0.79 -2.33
N PRO A 406 -14.61 -0.26 -1.25
CA PRO A 406 -14.21 1.14 -1.18
C PRO A 406 -13.23 1.55 -2.28
N ASP A 407 -13.21 2.83 -2.62
CA ASP A 407 -12.32 3.36 -3.65
C ASP A 407 -10.84 3.36 -3.23
N ASP A 408 -10.57 3.44 -1.93
CA ASP A 408 -9.23 3.40 -1.36
C ASP A 408 -9.21 2.76 0.04
N GLY A 409 -8.01 2.56 0.57
CA GLY A 409 -7.81 2.15 1.97
C GLY A 409 -7.97 0.66 2.26
N VAL A 410 -8.21 -0.18 1.25
CA VAL A 410 -8.15 -1.65 1.36
C VAL A 410 -6.72 -2.13 1.11
N ASP A 411 -6.11 -2.81 2.08
CA ASP A 411 -4.76 -3.36 1.94
C ASP A 411 -4.79 -4.76 1.34
N ILE A 412 -5.77 -5.59 1.73
CA ILE A 412 -5.93 -6.97 1.28
C ILE A 412 -7.38 -7.18 0.81
N MET A 413 -7.56 -7.80 -0.34
CA MET A 413 -8.85 -8.36 -0.76
C MET A 413 -8.81 -9.88 -0.57
N LEU A 414 -9.81 -10.43 0.12
CA LEU A 414 -9.98 -11.87 0.35
C LEU A 414 -11.34 -12.28 -0.19
N THR A 415 -11.39 -12.72 -1.45
CA THR A 415 -12.63 -13.14 -2.08
C THR A 415 -12.59 -14.63 -2.36
N HIS A 416 -13.72 -15.32 -2.44
CA HIS A 416 -13.69 -16.71 -2.85
C HIS A 416 -13.38 -16.85 -4.35
N GLY A 417 -14.14 -16.17 -5.21
CA GLY A 417 -13.93 -16.20 -6.65
C GLY A 417 -12.83 -15.26 -7.16
N PRO A 418 -12.21 -15.58 -8.32
CA PRO A 418 -11.19 -14.74 -8.94
C PRO A 418 -11.77 -13.53 -9.69
N PRO A 419 -11.00 -12.43 -9.83
CA PRO A 419 -11.31 -11.39 -10.79
C PRO A 419 -11.07 -11.89 -12.22
N TYR A 420 -11.86 -11.39 -13.17
CA TYR A 420 -11.76 -11.79 -14.58
C TYR A 420 -10.37 -11.56 -15.17
N GLY A 421 -9.85 -12.55 -15.88
CA GLY A 421 -8.57 -12.49 -16.60
C GLY A 421 -7.33 -12.62 -15.72
N ILE A 422 -7.48 -12.95 -14.43
CA ILE A 422 -6.36 -13.16 -13.50
C ILE A 422 -6.54 -14.51 -12.81
N LEU A 423 -5.72 -15.49 -13.19
CA LEU A 423 -5.71 -16.83 -12.58
C LEU A 423 -7.12 -17.44 -12.46
N ASP A 424 -7.90 -17.31 -13.55
CA ASP A 424 -9.32 -17.64 -13.62
C ASP A 424 -9.67 -18.53 -14.83
N GLN A 425 -8.66 -19.13 -15.46
CA GLN A 425 -8.85 -19.96 -16.64
C GLN A 425 -9.15 -21.41 -16.26
N VAL A 426 -10.15 -21.99 -16.91
CA VAL A 426 -10.46 -23.42 -16.81
C VAL A 426 -9.74 -24.21 -17.90
N VAL A 427 -9.26 -25.42 -17.58
CA VAL A 427 -8.54 -26.30 -18.50
C VAL A 427 -9.48 -26.85 -19.56
N GLY A 428 -8.95 -27.11 -20.74
CA GLY A 428 -9.70 -27.60 -21.90
C GLY A 428 -10.29 -26.46 -22.73
N SER A 429 -11.16 -25.63 -22.16
CA SER A 429 -11.77 -24.51 -22.89
C SER A 429 -10.91 -23.23 -22.91
N HIS A 430 -9.97 -23.10 -21.96
CA HIS A 430 -9.15 -21.89 -21.76
C HIS A 430 -9.98 -20.61 -21.53
N ALA A 431 -11.25 -20.77 -21.17
CA ALA A 431 -12.13 -19.66 -20.89
C ALA A 431 -11.79 -19.04 -19.52
N SER A 432 -11.69 -17.71 -19.50
CA SER A 432 -11.66 -16.92 -18.25
C SER A 432 -13.08 -16.81 -17.69
N VAL A 433 -13.29 -17.36 -16.49
CA VAL A 433 -14.62 -17.43 -15.86
C VAL A 433 -14.79 -16.50 -14.67
N GLY A 434 -13.74 -15.74 -14.32
CA GLY A 434 -13.74 -14.80 -13.21
C GLY A 434 -14.72 -13.64 -13.38
N CYS A 435 -14.80 -12.80 -12.36
CA CYS A 435 -15.77 -11.71 -12.29
C CYS A 435 -15.21 -10.38 -12.82
N GLU A 436 -15.83 -9.82 -13.87
CA GLU A 436 -15.43 -8.53 -14.44
C GLU A 436 -15.69 -7.35 -13.49
N HIS A 437 -16.78 -7.42 -12.72
CA HIS A 437 -17.11 -6.42 -11.70
C HIS A 437 -16.06 -6.40 -10.59
N LEU A 438 -15.58 -7.58 -10.17
CA LEU A 438 -14.52 -7.71 -9.19
C LEU A 438 -13.21 -7.15 -9.73
N PHE A 439 -12.83 -7.48 -10.97
CA PHE A 439 -11.63 -6.91 -11.60
C PHE A 439 -11.65 -5.37 -11.59
N ARG A 440 -12.77 -4.75 -11.97
CA ARG A 440 -12.93 -3.29 -11.93
C ARG A 440 -12.86 -2.70 -10.52
N ALA A 441 -13.37 -3.42 -9.52
CA ALA A 441 -13.27 -3.01 -8.13
C ALA A 441 -11.82 -3.05 -7.65
N VAL A 442 -11.06 -4.10 -8.00
CA VAL A 442 -9.65 -4.24 -7.65
C VAL A 442 -8.78 -3.19 -8.37
N GLU A 443 -9.04 -2.91 -9.66
CA GLU A 443 -8.34 -1.85 -10.42
C GLU A 443 -8.55 -0.46 -9.80
N ARG A 444 -9.72 -0.23 -9.19
CA ARG A 444 -10.03 1.01 -8.47
C ARG A 444 -9.36 1.05 -7.10
N ALA A 445 -9.59 0.03 -6.27
CA ALA A 445 -9.15 -0.03 -4.88
C ALA A 445 -7.64 -0.23 -4.73
N LYS A 446 -7.01 -0.90 -5.71
CA LYS A 446 -5.57 -1.19 -5.79
C LYS A 446 -4.98 -1.75 -4.50
N PRO A 447 -5.52 -2.87 -3.98
CA PRO A 447 -4.98 -3.51 -2.79
C PRO A 447 -3.54 -3.97 -3.03
N ARG A 448 -2.80 -4.21 -1.94
CA ARG A 448 -1.45 -4.79 -2.00
C ARG A 448 -1.52 -6.25 -2.45
N LEU A 449 -2.49 -6.97 -1.89
CA LEU A 449 -2.69 -8.40 -2.09
C LEU A 449 -4.16 -8.68 -2.37
N HIS A 450 -4.45 -9.50 -3.38
CA HIS A 450 -5.77 -10.07 -3.62
C HIS A 450 -5.65 -11.59 -3.62
N VAL A 451 -6.29 -12.22 -2.64
CA VAL A 451 -6.34 -13.67 -2.46
C VAL A 451 -7.70 -14.21 -2.85
N PHE A 452 -7.69 -15.31 -3.58
CA PHE A 452 -8.88 -16.05 -3.98
C PHE A 452 -8.57 -17.51 -4.29
N GLY A 453 -9.61 -18.23 -4.70
CA GLY A 453 -9.61 -19.66 -5.01
C GLY A 453 -10.59 -19.99 -6.13
N HIS A 454 -11.45 -20.99 -5.89
CA HIS A 454 -12.60 -21.43 -6.70
C HIS A 454 -12.23 -22.10 -8.03
N ILE A 455 -11.25 -21.56 -8.75
CA ILE A 455 -10.76 -22.14 -10.01
C ILE A 455 -9.50 -22.95 -9.70
N HIS A 456 -9.69 -24.22 -9.33
CA HIS A 456 -8.62 -25.10 -8.83
C HIS A 456 -7.44 -25.25 -9.80
N GLU A 457 -7.72 -25.16 -11.09
CA GLU A 457 -6.76 -25.37 -12.17
C GLU A 457 -5.82 -24.20 -12.38
N ALA A 458 -6.20 -23.02 -11.87
CA ALA A 458 -5.46 -21.79 -12.05
C ALA A 458 -4.64 -21.39 -10.80
N TYR A 459 -4.30 -22.37 -9.95
CA TYR A 459 -3.39 -22.18 -8.81
C TYR A 459 -2.11 -21.45 -9.23
N GLY A 460 -1.74 -20.43 -8.48
CA GLY A 460 -0.54 -19.65 -8.75
C GLY A 460 -0.57 -18.24 -8.17
N ALA A 461 0.46 -17.45 -8.48
CA ALA A 461 0.50 -16.04 -8.15
C ALA A 461 0.97 -15.20 -9.34
N THR A 462 0.37 -14.03 -9.50
CA THR A 462 0.67 -13.08 -10.58
C THR A 462 0.74 -11.67 -10.03
N ARG A 463 1.76 -10.93 -10.42
CA ARG A 463 1.88 -9.49 -10.14
C ARG A 463 1.35 -8.70 -11.34
N VAL A 464 0.47 -7.74 -11.08
CA VAL A 464 -0.08 -6.84 -12.13
C VAL A 464 0.42 -5.42 -11.88
N GLU A 465 0.96 -4.78 -12.92
CA GLU A 465 1.22 -3.34 -12.94
C GLU A 465 0.04 -2.61 -13.59
N TRP A 466 -0.64 -1.75 -12.84
CA TRP A 466 -1.89 -1.12 -13.28
C TRP A 466 -1.72 -0.13 -14.44
N SER A 467 -0.57 0.52 -14.54
CA SER A 467 -0.31 1.52 -15.59
C SER A 467 -0.13 0.91 -16.97
N THR A 468 0.45 -0.28 -17.05
CA THR A 468 0.78 -0.99 -18.30
C THR A 468 -0.14 -2.19 -18.53
N ARG A 469 -0.85 -2.64 -17.49
CA ARG A 469 -1.57 -3.93 -17.42
C ARG A 469 -0.67 -5.14 -17.65
N ASN A 470 0.64 -4.98 -17.47
CA ASN A 470 1.57 -6.08 -17.56
C ASN A 470 1.36 -7.05 -16.40
N GLN A 471 1.20 -8.32 -16.73
CA GLN A 471 1.11 -9.41 -15.78
C GLN A 471 2.45 -10.15 -15.74
N SER A 472 2.97 -10.39 -14.55
CA SER A 472 4.21 -11.13 -14.31
C SER A 472 3.92 -12.28 -13.36
N MET A 473 3.93 -13.50 -13.88
CA MET A 473 3.71 -14.71 -13.08
C MET A 473 4.89 -14.92 -12.11
N ILE A 474 4.56 -15.22 -10.86
CA ILE A 474 5.55 -15.57 -9.83
C ILE A 474 5.91 -17.04 -10.00
N GLN A 475 7.19 -17.30 -10.26
CA GLN A 475 7.72 -18.65 -10.42
C GLN A 475 8.41 -19.08 -9.13
N CYS A 476 8.09 -20.27 -8.65
CA CYS A 476 8.75 -20.90 -7.52
C CYS A 476 9.43 -22.19 -7.98
N ASP A 477 10.64 -22.41 -7.48
CA ASP A 477 11.40 -23.64 -7.71
C ASP A 477 10.70 -24.82 -7.00
N LYS A 478 10.58 -25.96 -7.67
CA LYS A 478 9.77 -27.09 -7.18
C LYS A 478 10.42 -27.76 -5.98
N GLU A 479 11.73 -27.96 -6.03
CA GLU A 479 12.52 -28.54 -4.96
C GLU A 479 12.45 -27.67 -3.71
N THR A 480 12.67 -26.37 -3.86
CA THR A 480 12.55 -25.39 -2.77
C THR A 480 11.13 -25.35 -2.20
N THR A 481 10.11 -25.35 -3.07
CA THR A 481 8.70 -25.37 -2.65
C THR A 481 8.37 -26.63 -1.84
N LEU A 482 8.93 -27.77 -2.26
CA LEU A 482 8.76 -29.02 -1.54
C LEU A 482 9.50 -29.00 -0.21
N GLU A 483 10.74 -28.51 -0.16
CA GLU A 483 11.56 -28.40 1.06
C GLU A 483 10.91 -27.47 2.09
N ASP A 484 10.51 -26.26 1.66
CA ASP A 484 9.93 -25.22 2.50
C ASP A 484 8.45 -25.47 2.83
N ARG A 485 7.80 -26.41 2.11
CA ARG A 485 6.36 -26.71 2.22
C ARG A 485 5.46 -25.53 1.81
N CYS A 486 5.96 -24.65 0.97
CA CYS A 486 5.21 -23.49 0.49
C CYS A 486 5.80 -22.93 -0.81
N ALA A 487 4.94 -22.29 -1.61
CA ALA A 487 5.38 -21.40 -2.67
C ALA A 487 5.68 -20.04 -2.05
N TYR A 488 6.96 -19.67 -1.98
CA TYR A 488 7.40 -18.46 -1.29
C TYR A 488 7.67 -17.28 -2.24
N THR A 489 7.25 -16.08 -1.85
CA THR A 489 7.65 -14.84 -2.51
C THR A 489 7.80 -13.68 -1.53
N ASP A 490 8.86 -12.89 -1.70
CA ASP A 490 9.12 -11.68 -0.90
C ASP A 490 8.93 -10.42 -1.74
N VAL A 491 7.87 -9.68 -1.42
CA VAL A 491 7.54 -8.40 -2.04
C VAL A 491 7.62 -7.23 -1.06
N SER A 492 8.26 -7.44 0.10
CA SER A 492 8.53 -6.39 1.09
C SER A 492 9.55 -5.36 0.57
N GLY A 493 9.63 -4.18 1.20
CA GLY A 493 10.46 -3.07 0.74
C GLY A 493 11.97 -3.34 0.74
N GLU A 494 12.42 -4.36 1.48
CA GLU A 494 13.82 -4.81 1.52
C GLU A 494 14.13 -5.91 0.49
N SER A 495 13.12 -6.41 -0.23
CA SER A 495 13.28 -7.49 -1.20
C SER A 495 13.96 -7.00 -2.49
N LYS A 496 14.39 -7.96 -3.33
CA LYS A 496 14.97 -7.65 -4.65
C LYS A 496 13.96 -7.02 -5.62
N SER A 497 12.67 -7.24 -5.39
CA SER A 497 11.58 -6.80 -6.26
C SER A 497 10.38 -6.39 -5.40
N PRO A 498 10.49 -5.25 -4.68
CA PRO A 498 9.47 -4.79 -3.75
C PRO A 498 8.18 -4.40 -4.48
N LEU A 499 7.02 -4.63 -3.85
CA LEU A 499 5.73 -4.22 -4.41
C LEU A 499 5.60 -2.70 -4.44
N ARG A 500 5.27 -2.13 -5.61
CA ARG A 500 4.93 -0.71 -5.74
C ARG A 500 3.46 -0.47 -5.36
N VAL A 501 3.21 -0.31 -4.06
CA VAL A 501 1.86 -0.09 -3.50
C VAL A 501 1.10 1.01 -4.25
N GLY A 502 -0.11 0.70 -4.72
CA GLY A 502 -0.98 1.62 -5.48
C GLY A 502 -0.67 1.70 -6.99
N ASP A 503 0.48 1.16 -7.42
CA ASP A 503 0.84 0.98 -8.83
C ASP A 503 0.79 -0.50 -9.24
N GLU A 504 0.96 -1.41 -8.27
CA GLU A 504 0.97 -2.86 -8.44
C GLU A 504 0.10 -3.57 -7.39
N THR A 505 -0.44 -4.72 -7.78
CA THR A 505 -1.16 -5.65 -6.89
C THR A 505 -0.60 -7.06 -7.12
N LEU A 506 -0.38 -7.81 -6.04
CA LEU A 506 -0.10 -9.24 -6.09
C LEU A 506 -1.42 -10.02 -5.99
N PHE A 507 -1.67 -10.89 -6.96
CA PHE A 507 -2.82 -11.78 -6.99
C PHE A 507 -2.37 -13.20 -6.67
N VAL A 508 -3.12 -13.91 -5.84
CA VAL A 508 -2.81 -15.29 -5.45
C VAL A 508 -4.10 -16.12 -5.54
N ASN A 509 -4.09 -17.09 -6.46
CA ASN A 509 -5.04 -18.20 -6.43
C ASN A 509 -4.42 -19.31 -5.56
N ALA A 510 -5.00 -19.51 -4.38
CA ALA A 510 -4.43 -20.35 -3.34
C ALA A 510 -5.11 -21.72 -3.21
N SER A 511 -5.83 -22.19 -4.24
CA SER A 511 -6.48 -23.50 -4.23
C SER A 511 -5.47 -24.61 -3.93
N VAL A 512 -5.59 -25.24 -2.76
CA VAL A 512 -4.69 -26.34 -2.36
C VAL A 512 -5.02 -27.62 -3.11
N VAL A 513 -6.26 -27.75 -3.60
CA VAL A 513 -6.71 -28.87 -4.41
C VAL A 513 -6.56 -28.62 -5.90
N THR A 514 -6.49 -29.72 -6.67
CA THR A 514 -6.62 -29.73 -8.12
C THR A 514 -8.09 -29.93 -8.53
N VAL A 515 -8.36 -29.92 -9.84
CA VAL A 515 -9.72 -30.21 -10.36
C VAL A 515 -10.18 -31.65 -10.06
N GLN A 516 -9.24 -32.57 -9.76
CA GLN A 516 -9.52 -33.92 -9.27
C GLN A 516 -9.62 -33.99 -7.73
N TYR A 517 -9.72 -32.86 -7.04
CA TYR A 517 -9.82 -32.77 -5.58
C TYR A 517 -8.65 -33.43 -4.83
N GLN A 518 -7.45 -33.35 -5.42
CA GLN A 518 -6.22 -33.82 -4.77
C GLN A 518 -5.51 -32.62 -4.13
N ALA A 519 -5.33 -32.64 -2.81
CA ALA A 519 -4.66 -31.57 -2.08
C ALA A 519 -3.13 -31.63 -2.23
N VAL A 520 -2.62 -31.20 -3.40
CA VAL A 520 -1.20 -31.28 -3.79
C VAL A 520 -0.54 -29.93 -4.02
N ASN A 521 -1.31 -28.85 -4.14
CA ASN A 521 -0.76 -27.52 -4.35
C ASN A 521 -0.22 -26.96 -3.04
N ALA A 522 0.94 -26.31 -3.09
CA ALA A 522 1.57 -25.74 -1.91
C ALA A 522 0.75 -24.57 -1.35
N PRO A 523 0.73 -24.35 -0.03
CA PRO A 523 0.36 -23.05 0.52
C PRO A 523 1.26 -21.94 -0.06
N TRP A 524 0.71 -20.76 -0.27
CA TRP A 524 1.51 -19.58 -0.59
C TRP A 524 2.02 -18.91 0.68
N LEU A 525 3.29 -18.55 0.72
CA LEU A 525 3.89 -17.77 1.79
C LEU A 525 4.41 -16.45 1.23
N VAL A 526 3.77 -15.35 1.61
CA VAL A 526 4.05 -14.01 1.08
C VAL A 526 4.58 -13.11 2.18
N ASP A 527 5.78 -12.59 1.97
CA ASP A 527 6.33 -11.53 2.80
C ASP A 527 5.99 -10.17 2.15
N LEU A 528 5.20 -9.33 2.82
CA LEU A 528 4.79 -8.01 2.31
C LEU A 528 4.74 -6.95 3.42
N GLU A 529 4.79 -5.68 3.04
CA GLU A 529 4.71 -4.58 4.02
C GLU A 529 3.26 -4.18 4.28
N LEU A 530 2.85 -4.18 5.54
CA LEU A 530 1.59 -3.60 6.00
C LEU A 530 1.83 -2.30 6.78
N PRO A 531 0.88 -1.35 6.80
CA PRO A 531 1.00 -0.15 7.63
C PRO A 531 1.20 -0.50 9.12
N SER A 532 1.89 0.35 9.89
CA SER A 532 1.91 0.34 11.36
C SER A 532 1.02 1.41 11.95
#